data_AF-A0A350XJA7-F1
#
_entry.id   AF-A0A350XJA7-F1
#
_cell.length_a   1.000
_cell.length_b   1.000
_cell.length_c   1.000
_cell.angle_alpha   90.00
_cell.angle_beta   90.00
_cell.angle_gamma   90.00
#
_symmetry.space_group_name_H-M   'P 1'
#
loop_
_entity.id
_entity.type
_entity.pdbx_description
1 polymer ?
#
loop_
_entity_poly.entity_id
_entity_poly.type
_entity_poly.pdbx_seq_one_letter_code
_entity_poly.pdbx_strand_id
1 'polypeptide(L)'
;WTGFSWMRLMLQHMPILAGLMFVPLAYWCRSRWLFGMGAIAIISSLEANLTRVQIPGSSVQAIVAAIAFALPPALLWAYDDRMWRSFNVTRGQRLRFQPIARNLALLCLGILFYLFSFRGLWPSPIQAPAGKLPEVDWVLLLDAAILGCLTLWEWVRLVWRLDLTSAVVGGLIAIAAIVPWWHISITPIQDTAVWIFNIALFILAAGLVREGLSSGQRRGFWGGMILLTLQIFSRMLEYDTDLLFKAFILFLCGVGVIAAGLWFERYVRTLHHH
;
A
#
# COMPACT_ATOMS: atom_id res chain seq x y z
N TRP A 1 -16.45 -33.30 -17.62
CA TRP A 1 -16.52 -32.22 -18.62
C TRP A 1 -15.41 -31.22 -18.36
N THR A 2 -14.23 -31.53 -18.90
CA THR A 2 -13.00 -30.72 -18.86
C THR A 2 -13.13 -29.58 -19.86
N GLY A 3 -14.00 -28.61 -19.55
CA GLY A 3 -14.07 -27.36 -20.28
C GLY A 3 -12.89 -26.50 -19.89
N PHE A 4 -11.81 -26.55 -20.67
CA PHE A 4 -10.77 -25.53 -20.65
C PHE A 4 -11.43 -24.20 -21.06
N SER A 5 -12.03 -23.50 -20.09
CA SER A 5 -12.74 -22.26 -20.37
C SER A 5 -11.72 -21.14 -20.38
N TRP A 6 -11.44 -20.61 -21.57
CA TRP A 6 -10.59 -19.44 -21.77
C TRP A 6 -10.94 -18.30 -20.80
N MET A 7 -12.22 -18.15 -20.46
CA MET A 7 -12.70 -17.19 -19.47
C MET A 7 -12.11 -17.42 -18.07
N ARG A 8 -11.99 -18.66 -17.58
CA ARG A 8 -11.39 -18.94 -16.26
C ARG A 8 -9.90 -18.63 -16.24
N LEU A 9 -9.20 -18.95 -17.33
CA LEU A 9 -7.76 -18.68 -17.46
C LEU A 9 -7.48 -17.17 -17.57
N MET A 10 -8.33 -16.43 -18.30
CA MET A 10 -8.26 -14.96 -18.36
C MET A 10 -8.55 -14.30 -17.00
N LEU A 11 -9.54 -14.81 -16.25
CA LEU A 11 -9.83 -14.34 -14.89
C LEU A 11 -8.67 -14.61 -13.92
N GLN A 12 -8.04 -15.79 -14.01
CA GLN A 12 -6.91 -16.15 -13.18
C GLN A 12 -5.68 -15.28 -13.47
N HIS A 13 -5.40 -14.95 -14.74
CA HIS A 13 -4.25 -14.11 -15.13
C HIS A 13 -4.55 -12.61 -15.28
N MET A 14 -5.67 -12.14 -14.72
CA MET A 14 -6.07 -10.72 -14.79
C MET A 14 -4.99 -9.72 -14.32
N PRO A 15 -4.23 -9.97 -13.24
CA PRO A 15 -3.17 -9.06 -12.81
C PRO A 15 -2.11 -8.80 -13.89
N ILE A 16 -1.63 -9.87 -14.54
CA ILE A 16 -0.62 -9.77 -15.59
C ILE A 16 -1.22 -9.17 -16.85
N LEU A 17 -2.42 -9.61 -17.26
CA LEU A 17 -3.10 -9.10 -18.44
C LEU A 17 -3.39 -7.59 -18.30
N ALA A 18 -3.85 -7.16 -17.12
CA ALA A 18 -4.05 -5.74 -16.82
C ALA A 18 -2.73 -4.97 -16.92
N GLY A 19 -1.63 -5.50 -16.38
CA GLY A 19 -0.31 -4.88 -16.51
C GLY A 19 0.14 -4.73 -17.95
N LEU A 20 0.02 -5.81 -18.73
CA LEU A 20 0.48 -5.86 -20.11
C LEU A 20 -0.39 -5.02 -21.06
N MET A 21 -1.67 -4.81 -20.75
CA MET A 21 -2.55 -3.96 -21.54
C MET A 21 -2.47 -2.48 -21.11
N PHE A 22 -2.69 -2.20 -19.82
CA PHE A 22 -2.84 -0.82 -19.36
C PHE A 22 -1.52 -0.07 -19.27
N VAL A 23 -0.40 -0.72 -18.92
CA VAL A 23 0.88 0.00 -18.77
C VAL A 23 1.41 0.49 -20.13
N PRO A 24 1.52 -0.35 -21.18
CA PRO A 24 1.94 0.13 -22.50
C PRO A 24 0.95 1.13 -23.10
N LEU A 25 -0.36 0.89 -22.92
CA LEU A 25 -1.39 1.82 -23.40
C LEU A 25 -1.29 3.17 -22.68
N ALA A 26 -0.97 3.21 -21.39
CA ALA A 26 -0.77 4.45 -20.67
C ALA A 26 0.45 5.23 -21.20
N TYR A 27 1.53 4.55 -21.59
CA TYR A 27 2.67 5.17 -22.27
C TYR A 27 2.30 5.68 -23.67
N TRP A 28 1.50 4.92 -24.42
CA TRP A 28 1.08 5.31 -25.77
C TRP A 28 0.10 6.50 -25.73
N CYS A 29 -0.96 6.40 -24.94
CA CYS A 29 -1.95 7.46 -24.76
C CYS A 29 -1.44 8.61 -23.88
N ARG A 30 -0.26 8.48 -23.27
CA ARG A 30 0.37 9.51 -22.43
C ARG A 30 -0.51 9.96 -21.25
N SER A 31 -1.34 9.06 -20.73
CA SER A 31 -2.36 9.40 -19.73
C SER A 31 -1.97 8.92 -18.33
N ARG A 32 -1.85 9.89 -17.41
CA ARG A 32 -1.62 9.66 -15.98
C ARG A 32 -2.76 8.88 -15.32
N TRP A 33 -3.99 9.11 -15.79
CA TRP A 33 -5.19 8.44 -15.28
C TRP A 33 -5.24 6.97 -15.70
N LEU A 34 -4.89 6.67 -16.96
CA LEU A 34 -4.82 5.27 -17.43
C LEU A 34 -3.77 4.48 -16.64
N PHE A 35 -2.61 5.08 -16.38
CA PHE A 35 -1.60 4.43 -15.54
C PHE A 35 -2.11 4.15 -14.13
N GLY A 36 -2.73 5.16 -13.49
CA GLY A 36 -3.27 5.01 -12.13
C GLY A 36 -4.38 3.97 -12.04
N MET A 37 -5.35 3.99 -12.96
CA MET A 37 -6.43 2.99 -13.00
C MET A 37 -5.90 1.60 -13.31
N GLY A 38 -4.93 1.48 -14.22
CA GLY A 38 -4.26 0.21 -14.52
C GLY A 38 -3.55 -0.36 -13.29
N ALA A 39 -2.81 0.47 -12.56
CA ALA A 39 -2.15 0.07 -11.32
C ALA A 39 -3.16 -0.43 -10.27
N ILE A 40 -4.29 0.27 -10.10
CA ILE A 40 -5.36 -0.15 -9.18
C ILE A 40 -5.96 -1.48 -9.63
N ALA A 41 -6.18 -1.68 -10.94
CA ALA A 41 -6.72 -2.92 -11.49
C ALA A 41 -5.76 -4.12 -11.28
N ILE A 42 -4.45 -3.92 -11.46
CA ILE A 42 -3.44 -4.96 -11.21
C ILE A 42 -3.46 -5.37 -9.74
N ILE A 43 -3.49 -4.39 -8.82
CA ILE A 43 -3.46 -4.64 -7.38
C ILE A 43 -4.74 -5.32 -6.91
N SER A 44 -5.91 -4.80 -7.29
CA SER A 44 -7.19 -5.37 -6.85
C SER A 44 -7.42 -6.78 -7.38
N SER A 45 -7.01 -7.07 -8.62
CA SER A 45 -7.06 -8.43 -9.17
C SER A 45 -6.06 -9.36 -8.49
N LEU A 46 -4.86 -8.88 -8.15
CA LEU A 46 -3.86 -9.66 -7.43
C LEU A 46 -4.35 -10.03 -6.02
N GLU A 47 -4.89 -9.08 -5.27
CA GLU A 47 -5.48 -9.33 -3.95
C GLU A 47 -6.69 -10.29 -4.02
N ALA A 48 -7.55 -10.11 -5.02
CA ALA A 48 -8.68 -11.02 -5.24
C ALA A 48 -8.23 -12.45 -5.57
N ASN A 49 -7.10 -12.61 -6.27
CA ASN A 49 -6.51 -13.91 -6.54
C ASN A 49 -5.88 -14.53 -5.29
N LEU A 50 -5.09 -13.76 -4.53
CA LEU A 50 -4.40 -14.25 -3.33
C LEU A 50 -5.38 -14.64 -2.20
N THR A 51 -6.50 -13.93 -2.06
CA THR A 51 -7.54 -14.29 -1.07
C THR A 51 -8.26 -15.60 -1.38
N ARG A 52 -8.26 -16.06 -2.64
CA ARG A 52 -8.82 -17.35 -3.05
C ARG A 52 -7.84 -18.51 -2.84
N VAL A 53 -6.55 -18.22 -2.67
CA VAL A 53 -5.53 -19.24 -2.43
C VAL A 53 -5.68 -19.75 -1.00
N GLN A 54 -6.19 -20.96 -0.87
CA GLN A 54 -6.24 -21.68 0.40
C GLN A 54 -5.22 -22.81 0.35
N ILE A 55 -4.18 -22.71 1.18
CA ILE A 55 -3.14 -23.73 1.27
C ILE A 55 -3.17 -24.33 2.68
N PRO A 56 -3.17 -25.66 2.81
CA PRO A 56 -3.09 -26.29 4.12
C PRO A 56 -1.76 -25.94 4.81
N GLY A 57 -1.85 -25.44 6.04
CA GLY A 57 -0.72 -25.08 6.89
C GLY A 57 -0.67 -23.58 7.20
N SER A 58 -0.66 -23.25 8.51
CA SER A 58 -0.63 -21.87 9.01
C SER A 58 0.57 -21.09 8.47
N SER A 59 1.75 -21.71 8.40
CA SER A 59 2.97 -21.05 7.93
C SER A 59 2.91 -20.65 6.45
N VAL A 60 2.28 -21.47 5.59
CA VAL A 60 2.18 -21.16 4.16
C VAL A 60 1.11 -20.10 3.92
N GLN A 61 -0.01 -20.17 4.63
CA GLN A 61 -1.05 -19.14 4.60
C GLN A 61 -0.50 -17.78 5.08
N ALA A 62 0.36 -17.78 6.09
CA ALA A 62 1.03 -16.58 6.57
C ALA A 62 1.95 -15.95 5.51
N ILE A 63 2.65 -16.75 4.71
CA ILE A 63 3.48 -16.27 3.60
C ILE A 63 2.59 -15.65 2.52
N VAL A 64 1.48 -16.30 2.16
CA VAL A 64 0.52 -15.76 1.19
C VAL A 64 -0.04 -14.42 1.67
N ALA A 65 -0.40 -14.31 2.95
CA ALA A 65 -0.87 -13.06 3.55
C ALA A 65 0.23 -11.97 3.51
N ALA A 66 1.47 -12.31 3.90
CA ALA A 66 2.60 -11.38 3.84
C ALA A 66 2.86 -10.86 2.42
N ILE A 67 2.78 -11.74 1.42
CA ILE A 67 2.89 -11.37 0.01
C ILE A 67 1.72 -10.46 -0.39
N ALA A 68 0.48 -10.80 -0.03
CA ALA A 68 -0.69 -10.01 -0.37
C ALA A 68 -0.60 -8.57 0.16
N PHE A 69 -0.06 -8.38 1.37
CA PHE A 69 0.03 -7.07 2.01
C PHE A 69 1.27 -6.27 1.58
N ALA A 70 2.40 -6.93 1.32
CA ALA A 70 3.64 -6.23 1.01
C ALA A 70 3.88 -6.04 -0.50
N LEU A 71 3.42 -6.95 -1.34
CA LEU A 71 3.69 -6.94 -2.78
C LEU A 71 3.09 -5.72 -3.49
N PRO A 72 1.83 -5.31 -3.25
CA PRO A 72 1.26 -4.13 -3.91
C PRO A 72 2.04 -2.82 -3.65
N PRO A 73 2.31 -2.40 -2.39
CA PRO A 73 3.07 -1.18 -2.15
C PRO A 73 4.54 -1.32 -2.57
N ALA A 74 5.13 -2.51 -2.48
CA ALA A 74 6.50 -2.77 -2.94
C ALA A 74 6.66 -2.60 -4.45
N LEU A 75 5.74 -3.18 -5.23
CA LEU A 75 5.73 -3.08 -6.70
C LEU A 75 5.57 -1.63 -7.14
N LEU A 76 4.64 -0.90 -6.53
CA LEU A 76 4.37 0.50 -6.85
C LEU A 76 5.54 1.43 -6.48
N TRP A 77 6.19 1.21 -5.34
CA TRP A 77 7.30 2.06 -4.90
C TRP A 77 8.56 1.86 -5.75
N ALA A 78 8.87 0.60 -6.08
CA ALA A 78 10.05 0.24 -6.85
C ALA A 78 9.93 0.56 -8.34
N TYR A 79 8.73 0.88 -8.84
CA TYR A 79 8.49 1.21 -10.23
C TYR A 79 9.43 2.33 -10.75
N ASP A 80 10.15 2.03 -11.83
CA ASP A 80 11.02 2.96 -12.55
C ASP A 80 10.63 3.03 -14.05
N ASP A 81 10.40 4.24 -14.56
CA ASP A 81 10.07 4.51 -15.97
C ASP A 81 11.18 4.02 -16.94
N ARG A 82 12.38 3.73 -16.43
CA ARG A 82 13.52 3.25 -17.21
C ARG A 82 13.33 1.89 -17.88
N MET A 83 12.45 1.02 -17.36
CA MET A 83 12.14 -0.26 -18.01
C MET A 83 11.49 -0.04 -19.38
N TRP A 84 10.68 1.01 -19.51
CA TRP A 84 9.93 1.33 -20.71
C TRP A 84 10.67 2.29 -21.64
N ARG A 85 12.01 2.37 -21.51
CA ARG A 85 12.87 3.28 -22.31
C ARG A 85 12.64 3.12 -23.81
N SER A 86 12.44 1.89 -24.29
CA SER A 86 12.21 1.60 -25.72
C SER A 86 10.95 2.25 -26.28
N PHE A 87 9.90 2.42 -25.46
CA PHE A 87 8.66 3.12 -25.85
C PHE A 87 8.77 4.64 -25.67
N ASN A 88 9.77 5.10 -24.92
CA ASN A 88 10.01 6.51 -24.57
C ASN A 88 11.09 7.20 -25.44
N VAL A 89 11.67 6.51 -26.44
CA VAL A 89 12.73 7.08 -27.31
C VAL A 89 12.19 8.15 -28.26
N THR A 90 10.91 8.10 -28.63
CA THR A 90 10.34 8.96 -29.67
C THR A 90 9.67 10.20 -29.08
N ARG A 91 10.34 11.35 -29.23
CA ARG A 91 9.85 12.74 -29.01
C ARG A 91 9.82 13.24 -27.56
N GLY A 92 10.96 13.81 -27.13
CA GLY A 92 11.09 15.15 -26.52
C GLY A 92 10.49 15.45 -25.14
N GLN A 93 9.47 14.72 -24.67
CA GLN A 93 8.82 14.98 -23.38
C GLN A 93 8.69 13.67 -22.60
N ARG A 94 9.58 13.49 -21.62
CA ARG A 94 9.58 12.36 -20.69
C ARG A 94 8.42 12.51 -19.70
N LEU A 95 7.27 11.91 -19.98
CA LEU A 95 6.24 11.70 -18.96
C LEU A 95 6.82 10.76 -17.90
N ARG A 96 6.83 11.23 -16.65
CA ARG A 96 7.27 10.46 -15.49
C ARG A 96 6.04 9.92 -14.79
N PHE A 97 5.84 8.59 -14.83
CA PHE A 97 4.77 7.92 -14.10
C PHE A 97 5.22 7.51 -12.70
N GLN A 98 6.53 7.46 -12.44
CA GLN A 98 7.10 7.15 -11.12
C GLN A 98 6.49 7.95 -9.95
N PRO A 99 6.25 9.28 -10.02
CA PRO A 99 5.61 10.00 -8.91
C PRO A 99 4.18 9.53 -8.63
N ILE A 100 3.46 9.06 -9.65
CA ILE A 100 2.09 8.55 -9.51
C ILE A 100 2.13 7.19 -8.83
N ALA A 101 3.03 6.30 -9.27
CA ALA A 101 3.23 4.98 -8.65
C ALA A 101 3.60 5.11 -7.17
N ARG A 102 4.55 6.00 -6.84
CA ARG A 102 4.95 6.25 -5.45
C ARG A 102 3.83 6.83 -4.58
N ASN A 103 3.02 7.76 -5.13
CA ASN A 103 1.85 8.27 -4.40
C ASN A 103 0.80 7.18 -4.15
N LEU A 104 0.57 6.30 -5.13
CA LEU A 104 -0.32 5.13 -4.95
C LEU A 104 0.26 4.14 -3.92
N ALA A 105 1.57 3.94 -3.87
CA ALA A 105 2.22 3.09 -2.87
C ALA A 105 2.00 3.63 -1.45
N LEU A 106 2.17 4.95 -1.27
CA LEU A 106 1.93 5.62 0.01
C LEU A 106 0.46 5.59 0.41
N LEU A 107 -0.46 5.74 -0.55
CA LEU A 107 -1.89 5.58 -0.32
C LEU A 107 -2.24 4.15 0.11
N CYS A 108 -1.69 3.14 -0.59
CA CYS A 108 -1.87 1.73 -0.27
C CYS A 108 -1.36 1.41 1.15
N LEU A 109 -0.14 1.85 1.50
CA LEU A 109 0.39 1.73 2.86
C LEU A 109 -0.46 2.46 3.91
N GLY A 110 -0.95 3.66 3.60
CA GLY A 110 -1.81 4.43 4.50
C GLY A 110 -3.12 3.70 4.80
N ILE A 111 -3.78 3.15 3.78
CA ILE A 111 -5.00 2.34 3.95
C ILE A 111 -4.70 1.08 4.75
N LEU A 112 -3.65 0.35 4.37
CA LEU A 112 -3.28 -0.92 4.99
C LEU A 112 -2.92 -0.74 6.46
N PHE A 113 -2.09 0.24 6.81
CA PHE A 113 -1.74 0.54 8.19
C PHE A 113 -2.92 1.06 9.00
N TYR A 114 -3.80 1.86 8.38
CA TYR A 114 -5.02 2.29 9.04
C TYR A 114 -5.92 1.10 9.38
N LEU A 115 -6.14 0.18 8.45
CA LEU A 115 -6.91 -1.04 8.71
C LEU A 115 -6.23 -1.87 9.81
N PHE A 116 -4.94 -2.17 9.69
CA PHE A 116 -4.22 -2.97 10.68
C PHE A 116 -4.03 -2.29 12.04
N SER A 117 -4.34 -0.99 12.16
CA SER A 117 -4.37 -0.31 13.45
C SER A 117 -5.54 -0.72 14.34
N PHE A 118 -6.60 -1.35 13.79
CA PHE A 118 -7.79 -1.75 14.56
C PHE A 118 -7.62 -3.10 15.24
N ARG A 119 -8.05 -3.19 16.51
CA ARG A 119 -7.97 -4.43 17.30
C ARG A 119 -8.85 -5.55 16.73
N GLY A 120 -9.98 -5.19 16.11
CA GLY A 120 -10.94 -6.14 15.54
C GLY A 120 -10.43 -6.92 14.31
N LEU A 121 -9.36 -6.45 13.65
CA LEU A 121 -8.77 -7.12 12.49
C LEU A 121 -7.77 -8.22 12.85
N TRP A 122 -7.46 -8.38 14.14
CA TRP A 122 -6.54 -9.37 14.66
C TRP A 122 -7.25 -10.42 15.54
N PRO A 123 -8.31 -11.11 15.06
CA PRO A 123 -8.90 -12.19 15.83
C PRO A 123 -7.90 -13.34 15.99
N SER A 124 -8.00 -14.08 17.10
CA SER A 124 -7.23 -15.32 17.29
C SER A 124 -7.41 -16.24 16.08
N PRO A 125 -6.37 -16.98 15.65
CA PRO A 125 -6.43 -17.81 14.46
C PRO A 125 -7.63 -18.74 14.51
N ILE A 126 -8.53 -18.57 13.54
CA ILE A 126 -9.66 -19.47 13.32
C ILE A 126 -9.05 -20.84 12.99
N GLN A 127 -9.31 -21.83 13.85
CA GLN A 127 -8.93 -23.21 13.58
C GLN A 127 -9.45 -23.59 12.20
N ALA A 128 -8.55 -24.00 11.30
CA ALA A 128 -8.93 -24.43 9.97
C ALA A 128 -9.99 -25.54 10.10
N PRO A 129 -11.16 -25.43 9.43
CA PRO A 129 -12.15 -26.49 9.47
C PRO A 129 -11.51 -27.80 9.04
N ALA A 130 -11.74 -28.87 9.81
CA ALA A 130 -11.20 -30.23 9.61
C ALA A 130 -11.81 -30.95 8.38
N GLY A 131 -11.98 -30.21 7.28
CA GLY A 131 -12.48 -30.69 6.00
C GLY A 131 -11.35 -30.82 4.96
N LYS A 132 -11.67 -31.51 3.86
CA LYS A 132 -10.76 -31.87 2.75
C LYS A 132 -9.70 -30.81 2.47
N LEU A 133 -8.44 -31.26 2.38
CA LEU A 133 -7.31 -30.46 1.90
C LEU A 133 -7.70 -29.76 0.60
N PRO A 134 -7.77 -28.42 0.55
CA PRO A 134 -8.05 -27.72 -0.69
C PRO A 134 -6.93 -28.01 -1.69
N GLU A 135 -7.29 -28.30 -2.94
CA GLU A 135 -6.32 -28.39 -4.03
C GLU A 135 -5.65 -27.02 -4.22
N VAL A 136 -4.32 -27.00 -4.16
CA VAL A 136 -3.53 -25.78 -4.35
C VAL A 136 -3.63 -25.38 -5.83
N ASP A 137 -4.29 -24.24 -6.10
CA ASP A 137 -4.35 -23.68 -7.45
C ASP A 137 -3.05 -22.93 -7.76
N TRP A 138 -2.04 -23.68 -8.21
CA TRP A 138 -0.70 -23.18 -8.56
C TRP A 138 -0.71 -22.06 -9.59
N VAL A 139 -1.78 -21.95 -10.40
CA VAL A 139 -1.92 -20.91 -11.42
C VAL A 139 -2.08 -19.52 -10.79
N LEU A 140 -2.83 -19.41 -9.69
CA LEU A 140 -3.00 -18.14 -8.96
C LEU A 140 -1.69 -17.67 -8.31
N LEU A 141 -0.86 -18.61 -7.85
CA LEU A 141 0.45 -18.32 -7.28
C LEU A 141 1.47 -17.88 -8.34
N LEU A 142 1.30 -18.30 -9.59
CA LEU A 142 2.21 -17.95 -10.68
C LEU A 142 2.24 -16.43 -10.91
N ASP A 143 1.08 -15.77 -10.89
CA ASP A 143 0.99 -14.31 -11.05
C ASP A 143 1.72 -13.56 -9.94
N ALA A 144 1.49 -14.00 -8.70
CA ALA A 144 2.18 -13.44 -7.54
C ALA A 144 3.69 -13.69 -7.60
N ALA A 145 4.13 -14.86 -8.08
CA ALA A 145 5.53 -15.18 -8.25
C ALA A 145 6.19 -14.31 -9.34
N ILE A 146 5.53 -14.11 -10.49
CA ILE A 146 6.04 -13.26 -11.58
C ILE A 146 6.16 -11.81 -11.12
N LEU A 147 5.10 -11.26 -10.51
CA LEU A 147 5.12 -9.89 -9.98
C LEU A 147 6.09 -9.76 -8.80
N GLY A 148 6.24 -10.79 -7.98
CA GLY A 148 7.23 -10.86 -6.90
C GLY A 148 8.65 -10.81 -7.41
N CYS A 149 9.00 -11.63 -8.41
CA CYS A 149 10.31 -11.61 -9.06
C CYS A 149 10.60 -10.25 -9.70
N LEU A 150 9.62 -9.65 -10.39
CA LEU A 150 9.75 -8.31 -10.96
C LEU A 150 9.99 -7.26 -9.87
N THR A 151 9.26 -7.35 -8.76
CA THR A 151 9.39 -6.44 -7.62
C THR A 151 10.77 -6.56 -6.98
N LEU A 152 11.23 -7.78 -6.71
CA LEU A 152 12.57 -8.03 -6.15
C LEU A 152 13.67 -7.48 -7.06
N TRP A 153 13.54 -7.70 -8.37
CA TRP A 153 14.48 -7.16 -9.35
C TRP A 153 14.55 -5.62 -9.27
N GLU A 154 13.40 -4.93 -9.24
CA GLU A 154 13.35 -3.47 -9.17
C GLU A 154 13.87 -2.94 -7.84
N TRP A 155 13.58 -3.63 -6.73
CA TRP A 155 14.13 -3.29 -5.42
C TRP A 155 15.65 -3.46 -5.37
N VAL A 156 16.22 -4.51 -5.97
CA VAL A 156 17.68 -4.64 -6.07
C VAL A 156 18.26 -3.40 -6.74
N ARG A 157 17.70 -2.97 -7.89
CA ARG A 157 18.14 -1.76 -8.60
C ARG A 157 17.98 -0.48 -7.77
N LEU A 158 16.91 -0.38 -6.99
CA LEU A 158 16.66 0.73 -6.09
C LEU A 158 17.66 0.76 -4.92
N VAL A 159 18.05 -0.41 -4.41
CA VAL A 159 19.01 -0.56 -3.29
C VAL A 159 20.39 0.01 -3.67
N TRP A 160 20.82 -0.15 -4.92
CA TRP A 160 22.05 0.46 -5.42
C TRP A 160 22.03 2.00 -5.45
N ARG A 161 20.86 2.61 -5.27
CA ARG A 161 20.64 4.07 -5.29
C ARG A 161 19.84 4.52 -4.06
N LEU A 162 20.11 3.91 -2.91
CA LEU A 162 19.33 4.12 -1.70
C LEU A 162 19.28 5.59 -1.29
N ASP A 163 18.10 6.16 -1.47
CA ASP A 163 17.69 7.38 -0.76
C ASP A 163 17.07 7.00 0.58
N LEU A 164 17.24 7.86 1.59
CA LEU A 164 16.67 7.66 2.93
C LEU A 164 15.15 7.43 2.88
N THR A 165 14.44 8.13 1.99
CA THR A 165 12.99 7.95 1.79
C THR A 165 12.63 6.54 1.34
N SER A 166 13.42 5.97 0.41
CA SER A 166 13.22 4.61 -0.07
C SER A 166 13.55 3.57 1.00
N ALA A 167 14.55 3.84 1.84
CA ALA A 167 14.87 2.99 2.99
C ALA A 167 13.72 2.97 4.01
N VAL A 168 13.17 4.14 4.36
CA VAL A 168 12.04 4.25 5.29
C VAL A 168 10.80 3.53 4.74
N VAL A 169 10.44 3.75 3.46
CA VAL A 169 9.29 3.07 2.85
C VAL A 169 9.52 1.56 2.74
N GLY A 170 10.74 1.12 2.43
CA GLY A 170 11.11 -0.30 2.47
C GLY A 170 10.94 -0.92 3.85
N GLY A 171 11.32 -0.19 4.91
CA GLY A 171 11.08 -0.61 6.30
C GLY A 171 9.59 -0.71 6.63
N LEU A 172 8.78 0.26 6.20
CA LEU A 172 7.32 0.21 6.36
C LEU A 172 6.69 -0.99 5.63
N ILE A 173 7.12 -1.27 4.40
CA ILE A 173 6.69 -2.46 3.65
C ILE A 173 7.10 -3.75 4.36
N ALA A 174 8.32 -3.81 4.91
CA ALA A 174 8.78 -4.96 5.68
C ALA A 174 7.90 -5.19 6.92
N ILE A 175 7.51 -4.12 7.62
CA ILE A 175 6.54 -4.22 8.74
C ILE A 175 5.20 -4.80 8.27
N ALA A 176 4.69 -4.35 7.10
CA ALA A 176 3.47 -4.89 6.51
C ALA A 176 3.53 -6.39 6.18
N ALA A 177 4.72 -6.93 5.90
CA ALA A 177 4.93 -8.35 5.65
C ALA A 177 5.14 -9.16 6.94
N ILE A 178 6.04 -8.69 7.80
CA ILE A 178 6.55 -9.44 8.95
C ILE A 178 5.49 -9.59 10.04
N VAL A 179 4.72 -8.54 10.33
CA VAL A 179 3.76 -8.58 11.45
C VAL A 179 2.62 -9.57 11.18
N PRO A 180 1.94 -9.56 10.01
CA PRO A 180 0.94 -10.58 9.70
C PRO A 180 1.54 -11.99 9.63
N TRP A 181 2.75 -12.12 9.06
CA TRP A 181 3.43 -13.42 9.00
C TRP A 181 3.69 -14.00 10.39
N TRP A 182 4.19 -13.17 11.32
CA TRP A 182 4.45 -13.56 12.70
C TRP A 182 3.15 -13.95 13.41
N HIS A 183 2.12 -13.10 13.30
CA HIS A 183 0.83 -13.31 13.96
C HIS A 183 0.19 -14.65 13.58
N ILE A 184 0.31 -15.06 12.31
CA ILE A 184 -0.30 -16.29 11.79
C ILE A 184 0.62 -17.52 12.01
N SER A 185 1.93 -17.38 11.83
CA SER A 185 2.85 -18.54 11.84
C SER A 185 3.37 -18.93 13.22
N ILE A 186 3.64 -17.94 14.08
CA ILE A 186 4.38 -18.15 15.32
C ILE A 186 3.43 -18.08 16.49
N THR A 187 2.90 -16.88 16.77
CA THR A 187 2.02 -16.63 17.90
C THR A 187 1.10 -15.44 17.60
N PRO A 188 -0.19 -15.51 18.03
CA PRO A 188 -1.09 -14.38 17.91
C PRO A 188 -0.63 -13.19 18.76
N ILE A 189 -0.21 -12.11 18.11
CA ILE A 189 0.29 -10.89 18.72
C ILE A 189 -0.68 -9.71 18.54
N GLN A 190 -1.95 -9.88 18.93
CA GLN A 190 -3.02 -8.90 18.66
C GLN A 190 -2.69 -7.48 19.17
N ASP A 191 -2.43 -7.33 20.47
CA ASP A 191 -2.22 -5.99 21.04
C ASP A 191 -0.91 -5.37 20.51
N THR A 192 0.16 -6.16 20.41
CA THR A 192 1.46 -5.70 19.87
C THR A 192 1.35 -5.28 18.40
N ALA A 193 0.61 -6.01 17.57
CA ALA A 193 0.42 -5.66 16.16
C ALA A 193 -0.29 -4.32 16.01
N VAL A 194 -1.36 -4.09 16.78
CA VAL A 194 -2.08 -2.80 16.83
C VAL A 194 -1.12 -1.65 17.18
N TRP A 195 -0.27 -1.83 18.19
CA TRP A 195 0.74 -0.82 18.57
C TRP A 195 1.74 -0.55 17.45
N ILE A 196 2.28 -1.60 16.83
CA ILE A 196 3.24 -1.47 15.71
C ILE A 196 2.62 -0.69 14.55
N PHE A 197 1.40 -1.04 14.12
CA PHE A 197 0.75 -0.38 13.00
C PHE A 197 0.31 1.05 13.32
N ASN A 198 -0.03 1.37 14.57
CA ASN A 198 -0.26 2.76 14.98
C ASN A 198 1.01 3.61 14.90
N ILE A 199 2.16 3.07 15.34
CA ILE A 199 3.45 3.76 15.23
C ILE A 199 3.83 3.91 13.75
N ALA A 200 3.69 2.87 12.94
CA ALA A 200 3.98 2.89 11.51
C ALA A 200 3.10 3.91 10.76
N LEU A 201 1.81 3.98 11.09
CA LEU A 201 0.87 4.96 10.53
C LEU A 201 1.27 6.39 10.92
N PHE A 202 1.67 6.61 12.17
CA PHE A 202 2.16 7.91 12.63
C PHE A 202 3.44 8.33 11.89
N ILE A 203 4.42 7.42 11.75
CA ILE A 203 5.66 7.67 11.01
C ILE A 203 5.35 8.02 9.55
N LEU A 204 4.45 7.28 8.90
CA LEU A 204 4.03 7.54 7.54
C LEU A 204 3.38 8.93 7.41
N ALA A 205 2.44 9.25 8.30
CA ALA A 205 1.73 10.52 8.28
C ALA A 205 2.66 11.72 8.57
N ALA A 206 3.55 11.60 9.56
CA ALA A 206 4.56 12.60 9.86
C ALA A 206 5.55 12.79 8.70
N GLY A 207 5.96 11.69 8.04
CA GLY A 207 6.78 11.73 6.83
C GLY A 207 6.11 12.51 5.69
N LEU A 208 4.81 12.27 5.45
CA LEU A 208 4.03 13.00 4.44
C LEU A 208 3.89 14.50 4.76
N VAL A 209 3.66 14.85 6.04
CA VAL A 209 3.62 16.26 6.47
C VAL A 209 4.97 16.93 6.27
N ARG A 210 6.05 16.29 6.71
CA ARG A 210 7.43 16.81 6.57
C ARG A 210 7.79 17.02 5.10
N GLU A 211 7.49 16.05 4.24
CA GLU A 211 7.76 16.17 2.80
C GLU A 211 6.87 17.24 2.14
N GLY A 212 5.62 17.37 2.58
CA GLY A 212 4.73 18.46 2.14
C GLY A 212 5.25 19.84 2.52
N LEU A 213 5.84 19.98 3.72
CA LEU A 213 6.48 21.20 4.20
C LEU A 213 7.77 21.53 3.44
N SER A 214 8.65 20.55 3.22
CA SER A 214 9.93 20.77 2.51
C SER A 214 9.71 21.13 1.04
N SER A 215 8.77 20.48 0.37
CA SER A 215 8.50 20.64 -1.06
C SER A 215 7.43 21.68 -1.40
N GLY A 216 6.74 22.24 -0.39
CA GLY A 216 5.58 23.11 -0.58
C GLY A 216 4.38 22.41 -1.22
N GLN A 217 4.40 21.08 -1.36
CA GLN A 217 3.34 20.33 -2.02
C GLN A 217 2.14 20.12 -1.10
N ARG A 218 1.04 20.79 -1.44
CA ARG A 218 -0.22 20.73 -0.68
C ARG A 218 -0.73 19.31 -0.48
N ARG A 219 -0.61 18.44 -1.49
CA ARG A 219 -1.15 17.06 -1.45
C ARG A 219 -0.49 16.21 -0.37
N GLY A 220 0.85 16.28 -0.23
CA GLY A 220 1.58 15.52 0.79
C GLY A 220 1.21 16.00 2.20
N PHE A 221 1.22 17.32 2.40
CA PHE A 221 0.85 17.93 3.68
C PHE A 221 -0.56 17.54 4.12
N TRP A 222 -1.57 17.77 3.28
CA TRP A 222 -2.96 17.44 3.62
C TRP A 222 -3.19 15.94 3.74
N GLY A 223 -2.52 15.11 2.94
CA GLY A 223 -2.58 13.65 3.06
C GLY A 223 -2.10 13.18 4.44
N GLY A 224 -0.96 13.69 4.91
CA GLY A 224 -0.46 13.38 6.25
C GLY A 224 -1.38 13.90 7.36
N MET A 225 -1.92 15.11 7.24
CA MET A 225 -2.87 15.67 8.21
C MET A 225 -4.16 14.84 8.30
N ILE A 226 -4.70 14.37 7.17
CA ILE A 226 -5.86 13.50 7.13
C ILE A 226 -5.56 12.19 7.86
N LEU A 227 -4.42 11.54 7.61
CA LEU A 227 -4.04 10.30 8.28
C LEU A 227 -3.90 10.48 9.81
N LEU A 228 -3.26 11.56 10.27
CA LEU A 228 -3.15 11.87 11.70
C LEU A 228 -4.53 12.07 12.34
N THR A 229 -5.41 12.80 11.64
CA THR A 229 -6.78 13.05 12.12
C THR A 229 -7.58 11.75 12.18
N LEU A 230 -7.51 10.91 11.13
CA LEU A 230 -8.15 9.59 11.08
C LEU A 230 -7.65 8.68 12.21
N GLN A 231 -6.35 8.74 12.51
CA GLN A 231 -5.75 7.97 13.59
C GLN A 231 -6.31 8.42 14.95
N ILE A 232 -6.33 9.71 15.26
CA ILE A 232 -6.89 10.23 16.52
C ILE A 232 -8.37 9.87 16.64
N PHE A 233 -9.13 10.08 15.56
CA PHE A 233 -10.58 9.84 15.56
C PHE A 233 -10.91 8.36 15.73
N SER A 234 -10.18 7.46 15.05
CA SER A 234 -10.41 6.02 15.18
C SER A 234 -10.11 5.51 16.59
N ARG A 235 -9.00 5.94 17.22
CA ARG A 235 -8.69 5.55 18.62
C ARG A 235 -9.73 6.05 19.61
N MET A 236 -10.18 7.30 19.43
CA MET A 236 -11.23 7.89 20.28
C MET A 236 -12.57 7.14 20.17
N LEU A 237 -12.90 6.62 18.98
CA LEU A 237 -14.11 5.82 18.78
C LEU A 237 -13.97 4.37 19.27
N GLU A 238 -12.78 3.77 19.11
CA GLU A 238 -12.53 2.36 19.47
C GLU A 238 -12.47 2.12 20.99
N TYR A 239 -11.99 3.09 21.76
CA TYR A 239 -11.90 2.97 23.22
C TYR A 239 -13.08 3.63 23.93
N ASP A 240 -13.62 2.93 24.94
CA ASP A 240 -14.66 3.41 25.83
C ASP A 240 -14.12 4.56 26.68
N THR A 241 -14.29 5.77 26.17
CA THR A 241 -13.94 7.03 26.82
C THR A 241 -15.19 7.87 27.01
N ASP A 242 -15.18 8.72 28.04
CA ASP A 242 -16.31 9.58 28.37
C ASP A 242 -16.64 10.58 27.23
N LEU A 243 -17.92 10.89 27.06
CA LEU A 243 -18.41 11.72 25.95
C LEU A 243 -17.77 13.11 25.95
N LEU A 244 -17.61 13.71 27.14
CA LEU A 244 -16.96 15.01 27.30
C LEU A 244 -15.49 14.98 26.85
N PHE A 245 -14.79 13.88 27.12
CA PHE A 245 -13.40 13.71 26.70
C PHE A 245 -13.29 13.56 25.18
N LYS A 246 -14.20 12.81 24.54
CA LYS A 246 -14.29 12.72 23.07
C LYS A 246 -14.51 14.09 22.43
N ALA A 247 -15.45 14.87 22.96
CA ALA A 247 -15.73 16.22 22.47
C ALA A 247 -14.52 17.17 22.63
N PHE A 248 -13.81 17.08 23.75
CA PHE A 248 -12.60 17.87 24.01
C PHE A 248 -11.47 17.54 23.03
N ILE A 249 -11.17 16.25 22.81
CA ILE A 249 -10.14 15.82 21.84
C ILE A 249 -10.50 16.28 20.43
N LEU A 250 -11.77 16.16 20.04
CA LEU A 250 -12.24 16.62 18.73
C LEU A 250 -12.04 18.12 18.54
N PHE A 251 -12.37 18.91 19.56
CA PHE A 251 -12.15 20.34 19.55
C PHE A 251 -10.66 20.68 19.38
N LEU A 252 -9.78 20.06 20.16
CA LEU A 252 -8.33 20.28 20.06
C LEU A 252 -7.77 19.86 18.70
N CYS A 253 -8.21 18.72 18.17
CA CYS A 253 -7.79 18.23 16.87
C CYS A 253 -8.23 19.20 15.75
N GLY A 254 -9.49 19.66 15.78
CA GLY A 254 -10.02 20.63 14.82
C GLY A 254 -9.25 21.96 14.83
N VAL A 255 -9.02 22.53 16.03
CA VAL A 255 -8.21 23.75 16.19
C VAL A 255 -6.78 23.54 15.68
N GLY A 256 -6.16 22.40 16.02
CA GLY A 256 -4.81 22.04 15.58
C GLY A 256 -4.68 21.94 14.06
N VAL A 257 -5.64 21.29 13.39
CA VAL A 257 -5.67 21.18 11.93
C VAL A 257 -5.82 22.54 11.26
N ILE A 258 -6.71 23.41 11.77
CA ILE A 258 -6.91 24.76 11.23
C ILE A 258 -5.64 25.59 11.40
N ALA A 259 -5.03 25.58 12.58
CA ALA A 259 -3.80 26.31 12.85
C ALA A 259 -2.63 25.85 11.96
N ALA A 260 -2.45 24.53 11.83
CA ALA A 260 -1.43 23.94 10.97
C ALA A 260 -1.67 24.29 9.49
N GLY A 261 -2.92 24.26 9.02
CA GLY A 261 -3.29 24.61 7.66
C GLY A 261 -3.00 26.08 7.33
N LEU A 262 -3.40 27.01 8.21
CA LEU A 262 -3.11 28.44 8.04
C LEU A 262 -1.62 28.74 8.05
N TRP A 263 -0.87 28.08 8.94
CA TRP A 263 0.58 28.21 9.00
C TRP A 263 1.25 27.70 7.72
N PHE A 264 0.83 26.54 7.22
CA PHE A 264 1.32 25.98 5.96
C PHE A 264 1.03 26.89 4.76
N GLU A 265 -0.17 27.46 4.67
CA GLU A 265 -0.49 28.39 3.58
C GLU A 265 0.35 29.66 3.61
N ARG A 266 0.62 30.21 4.80
CA ARG A 266 1.51 31.36 4.96
C ARG A 266 2.93 31.00 4.51
N TYR A 267 3.44 29.84 4.93
CA TYR A 267 4.76 29.35 4.55
C TYR A 267 4.91 29.15 3.02
N VAL A 268 3.92 28.56 2.35
CA VAL A 268 3.96 28.36 0.90
C VAL A 268 3.93 29.70 0.14
N ARG A 269 3.19 30.71 0.65
CA ARG A 269 3.18 32.05 0.06
C ARG A 269 4.54 32.72 0.18
N THR A 270 5.21 32.64 1.33
CA THR A 270 6.57 33.20 1.49
C THR A 270 7.59 32.53 0.58
N LEU A 271 7.45 31.23 0.31
CA LEU A 271 8.35 30.49 -0.57
C LEU A 271 8.24 30.92 -2.05
N HIS A 272 7.09 31.43 -2.49
CA HIS A 272 6.88 31.90 -3.88
C HIS A 272 7.41 33.33 -4.13
N HIS A 273 7.72 34.08 -3.08
CA HIS A 273 8.21 35.46 -3.18
C HIS A 273 9.74 35.56 -3.17
N HIS A 274 10.44 34.44 -3.00
CA HIS A 274 11.89 34.30 -3.15
C HIS A 274 12.21 33.50 -4.42
#